data_AF-A0A7Y0EWA5-F1
#
_entry.id   AF-A0A7Y0EWA5-F1
#
_cell.length_a   1.000
_cell.length_b   1.000
_cell.length_c   1.000
_cell.angle_alpha   90.00
_cell.angle_beta   90.00
_cell.angle_gamma   90.00
#
_symmetry.space_group_name_H-M   'P 1'
#
loop_
_entity.id
_entity.type
_entity.pdbx_description
1 polymer ?
#
loop_
_entity_poly.entity_id
_entity_poly.type
_entity_poly.pdbx_seq_one_letter_code
_entity_poly.pdbx_strand_id
1 'polypeptide(L)'
;MEDRSLTPKQFGALGEEYAAAWLQTQGWTVLSRNWHTRYGELDIVMLTPELTVVFVEVKSRRTAHYGAPQEAVTHSKQLNLRRAACEWLLDRRNRVSHHHVRFDVVTIALGMEHPTIRHIVNAF
;
A
#
# COMPACT_ATOMS: atom_id res chain seq x y z
N MET A 1 24.60 3.46 -8.66
CA MET A 1 24.19 4.34 -9.77
C MET A 1 22.78 4.82 -9.47
N GLU A 2 22.62 6.07 -9.03
CA GLU A 2 21.30 6.65 -8.77
C GLU A 2 20.59 6.86 -10.11
N ASP A 3 19.60 6.02 -10.42
CA ASP A 3 18.74 6.28 -11.57
C ASP A 3 17.81 7.47 -11.24
N ARG A 4 18.29 8.66 -11.56
CA ARG A 4 17.55 9.92 -11.51
C ARG A 4 16.60 10.10 -12.71
N SER A 5 16.47 9.11 -13.61
CA SER A 5 15.61 9.21 -14.80
C SER A 5 14.11 9.00 -14.53
N LEU A 6 13.75 8.33 -13.43
CA LEU A 6 12.35 8.03 -13.12
C LEU A 6 11.59 9.26 -12.60
N THR A 7 10.44 9.54 -13.23
CA THR A 7 9.47 10.52 -12.73
C THR A 7 8.91 10.09 -11.36
N PRO A 8 8.37 11.02 -10.55
CA PRO A 8 7.74 10.68 -9.27
C PRO A 8 6.65 9.60 -9.40
N LYS A 9 5.87 9.63 -10.48
CA LYS A 9 4.82 8.64 -10.76
C LYS A 9 5.40 7.26 -11.04
N GLN A 10 6.42 7.17 -11.91
CA GLN A 10 7.08 5.90 -12.20
C GLN A 10 7.77 5.33 -10.96
N PHE A 11 8.35 6.20 -10.13
CA PHE A 11 8.96 5.81 -8.86
C PHE A 11 7.94 5.29 -7.84
N GLY A 12 6.76 5.92 -7.78
CA GLY A 12 5.62 5.43 -7.00
C GLY A 12 5.19 4.03 -7.44
N ALA A 13 4.93 3.86 -8.74
CA ALA A 13 4.50 2.58 -9.33
C ALA A 13 5.51 1.45 -9.09
N LEU A 14 6.82 1.73 -9.18
CA LEU A 14 7.87 0.75 -8.89
C LEU A 14 7.84 0.29 -7.42
N GLY A 15 7.57 1.22 -6.49
CA GLY A 15 7.38 0.86 -5.09
C GLY A 15 6.12 0.03 -4.87
N GLU A 16 4.99 0.39 -5.49
CA GLU A 16 3.77 -0.42 -5.39
C GLU A 16 3.95 -1.83 -5.93
N GLU A 17 4.67 -1.97 -7.06
CA GLU A 17 4.99 -3.27 -7.64
C GLU A 17 5.86 -4.10 -6.68
N TYR A 18 6.91 -3.49 -6.12
CA TYR A 18 7.77 -4.17 -5.15
C TYR A 18 7.00 -4.54 -3.86
N ALA A 19 6.14 -3.66 -3.34
CA ALA A 19 5.32 -3.91 -2.17
C ALA A 19 4.36 -5.08 -2.41
N ALA A 20 3.68 -5.08 -3.55
CA ALA A 20 2.76 -6.15 -3.92
C ALA A 20 3.49 -7.49 -4.03
N ALA A 21 4.61 -7.52 -4.77
CA ALA A 21 5.42 -8.72 -4.93
C ALA A 21 5.91 -9.26 -3.58
N TRP A 22 6.43 -8.39 -2.70
CA TRP A 22 6.88 -8.78 -1.38
C TRP A 22 5.74 -9.36 -0.54
N LEU A 23 4.57 -8.72 -0.48
CA LEU A 23 3.41 -9.26 0.24
C LEU A 23 2.94 -10.60 -0.32
N GLN A 24 2.97 -10.78 -1.64
CA GLN A 24 2.65 -12.07 -2.27
C GLN A 24 3.63 -13.18 -1.85
N THR A 25 4.91 -12.88 -1.63
CA THR A 25 5.86 -13.86 -1.06
C THR A 25 5.50 -14.28 0.37
N GLN A 26 4.73 -13.47 1.09
CA GLN A 26 4.20 -13.79 2.42
C GLN A 26 2.87 -14.57 2.34
N GLY A 27 2.45 -15.02 1.16
CA GLY A 27 1.22 -15.78 0.95
C GLY A 27 -0.04 -14.93 0.78
N TRP A 28 0.09 -13.60 0.64
CA TRP A 28 -1.07 -12.73 0.45
C TRP A 28 -1.54 -12.75 -1.02
N THR A 29 -2.84 -12.58 -1.22
CA THR A 29 -3.45 -12.53 -2.55
C THR A 29 -3.81 -11.10 -2.93
N VAL A 30 -3.39 -10.66 -4.11
CA VAL A 30 -3.78 -9.36 -4.68
C VAL A 30 -5.26 -9.39 -5.06
N LEU A 31 -6.05 -8.47 -4.51
CA LEU A 31 -7.45 -8.28 -4.87
C LEU A 31 -7.64 -7.09 -5.82
N SER A 32 -6.89 -6.01 -5.62
CA SER A 32 -6.90 -4.83 -6.50
C SER A 32 -5.60 -4.04 -6.37
N ARG A 33 -5.28 -3.26 -7.40
CA ARG A 33 -4.18 -2.29 -7.42
C ARG A 33 -4.65 -1.02 -8.11
N ASN A 34 -4.16 0.13 -7.68
CA ASN A 34 -4.48 1.44 -8.27
C ASN A 34 -5.99 1.63 -8.46
N TRP A 35 -6.78 1.33 -7.43
CA TRP A 35 -8.23 1.40 -7.52
C TRP A 35 -8.71 2.80 -7.19
N HIS A 36 -9.39 3.45 -8.13
CA HIS A 36 -9.78 4.85 -8.02
C HIS A 36 -11.25 5.03 -7.62
N THR A 37 -11.50 6.07 -6.82
CA THR A 37 -12.83 6.55 -6.44
C THR A 37 -12.82 8.07 -6.29
N ARG A 38 -13.99 8.68 -6.10
CA ARG A 38 -14.12 10.12 -5.82
C ARG A 38 -13.42 10.57 -4.53
N TYR A 39 -13.12 9.64 -3.62
CA TYR A 39 -12.44 9.91 -2.36
C TYR A 39 -10.91 9.81 -2.44
N GLY A 40 -10.37 9.36 -3.58
CA GLY A 40 -8.93 9.13 -3.77
C GLY A 40 -8.65 7.79 -4.42
N GLU A 41 -7.49 7.24 -4.16
CA GLU A 41 -7.04 5.95 -4.68
C GLU A 41 -6.66 5.00 -3.54
N LEU A 42 -6.84 3.71 -3.80
CA LEU A 42 -6.31 2.63 -2.98
C LEU A 42 -5.15 2.01 -3.77
N ASP A 43 -3.92 2.18 -3.27
CA ASP A 43 -2.71 1.70 -3.96
C ASP A 43 -2.79 0.19 -4.17
N ILE A 44 -3.06 -0.56 -3.09
CA ILE A 44 -3.14 -2.01 -3.12
C ILE A 44 -4.22 -2.50 -2.14
N VAL A 45 -5.04 -3.45 -2.58
CA VAL A 45 -5.96 -4.22 -1.73
C VAL A 45 -5.57 -5.69 -1.79
N MET A 46 -5.37 -6.31 -0.63
CA MET A 46 -4.87 -7.67 -0.49
C MET A 46 -5.74 -8.51 0.45
N LEU A 47 -5.70 -9.84 0.30
CA LEU A 47 -6.24 -10.80 1.25
C LEU A 47 -5.09 -11.55 1.92
N THR A 48 -5.06 -11.57 3.26
CA THR A 48 -4.09 -12.40 4.01
C THR A 48 -4.54 -13.87 4.05
N PRO A 49 -3.64 -14.82 4.37
CA PRO A 49 -4.00 -16.22 4.59
C PRO A 49 -5.09 -16.42 5.65
N GLU A 50 -5.18 -15.52 6.64
CA GLU A 50 -6.18 -15.52 7.72
C GLU A 50 -7.50 -14.83 7.33
N LEU A 51 -7.73 -14.62 6.03
CA LEU A 51 -8.94 -14.01 5.48
C LEU A 51 -9.20 -12.58 6.01
N THR A 52 -8.15 -11.78 6.13
CA THR A 52 -8.26 -10.34 6.39
C THR A 52 -8.07 -9.57 5.10
N VAL A 53 -9.01 -8.68 4.76
CA VAL A 53 -8.83 -7.71 3.67
C VAL A 53 -7.97 -6.55 4.18
N VAL A 54 -6.85 -6.30 3.52
CA VAL A 54 -5.91 -5.25 3.91
C VAL A 54 -5.80 -4.22 2.80
N PHE A 55 -6.09 -2.97 3.16
CA PHE A 55 -5.85 -1.80 2.34
C PHE A 55 -4.45 -1.27 2.65
N VAL A 56 -3.52 -1.41 1.70
CA VAL A 56 -2.11 -1.09 1.91
C VAL A 56 -1.79 0.21 1.18
N GLU A 57 -1.39 1.21 1.95
CA GLU A 57 -0.81 2.46 1.43
C GLU A 57 0.71 2.28 1.25
N VAL A 58 1.24 2.62 0.07
CA VAL A 58 2.66 2.44 -0.26
C VAL A 58 3.37 3.79 -0.30
N LYS A 59 4.51 3.88 0.39
CA LYS A 59 5.37 5.06 0.39
C LYS A 59 6.77 4.73 -0.10
N SER A 60 7.05 5.10 -1.34
CA SER A 60 8.39 5.00 -1.93
C SER A 60 9.28 6.16 -1.51
N ARG A 61 10.53 5.88 -1.15
CA ARG A 61 11.55 6.89 -0.79
C ARG A 61 12.87 6.61 -1.50
N ARG A 62 13.59 7.68 -1.84
CA ARG A 62 14.94 7.59 -2.41
C ARG A 62 16.03 7.34 -1.37
N THR A 63 15.82 7.72 -0.11
CA THR A 63 16.82 7.57 0.95
C THR A 63 16.29 6.67 2.07
N ALA A 64 17.22 6.00 2.75
CA ALA A 64 16.97 5.12 3.87
C ALA A 64 16.94 5.87 5.23
N HIS A 65 16.85 7.20 5.28
CA HIS A 65 16.77 7.89 6.57
C HIS A 65 15.46 7.50 7.29
N TYR A 66 15.63 6.64 8.30
CA TYR A 66 14.57 6.02 9.07
C TYR A 66 14.12 6.90 10.24
N GLY A 67 12.86 6.69 10.63
CA GLY A 67 12.25 7.29 11.81
C GLY A 67 11.45 8.55 11.49
N ALA A 68 10.34 8.72 12.22
CA ALA A 68 9.53 9.94 12.38
C ALA A 68 8.22 10.05 11.54
N PRO A 69 7.34 11.03 11.87
CA PRO A 69 5.95 11.21 11.40
C PRO A 69 5.69 11.16 9.90
N GLN A 70 6.71 11.24 9.04
CA GLN A 70 6.52 11.18 7.59
C GLN A 70 5.97 9.82 7.12
N GLU A 71 6.14 8.75 7.92
CA GLU A 71 5.52 7.45 7.66
C GLU A 71 4.02 7.45 8.00
N ALA A 72 3.56 8.33 8.90
CA ALA A 72 2.17 8.42 9.29
C ALA A 72 1.29 8.91 8.12
N VAL A 73 0.12 8.31 7.99
CA VAL A 73 -0.94 8.80 7.10
C VAL A 73 -1.67 9.91 7.84
N THR A 74 -1.80 11.09 7.23
CA THR A 74 -2.49 12.21 7.88
C THR A 74 -3.94 11.86 8.15
N HIS A 75 -4.54 12.41 9.21
CA HIS A 75 -5.94 12.11 9.57
C HIS A 75 -6.92 12.33 8.40
N SER A 76 -6.72 13.39 7.61
CA SER A 76 -7.51 13.65 6.39
C SER A 76 -7.36 12.52 5.36
N LYS A 77 -6.13 12.06 5.11
CA LYS A 77 -5.88 10.93 4.19
C LYS A 77 -6.45 9.62 4.74
N GLN A 78 -6.36 9.36 6.04
CA GLN A 78 -6.99 8.19 6.67
C GLN A 78 -8.51 8.17 6.45
N LEU A 79 -9.19 9.31 6.63
CA LEU A 79 -10.64 9.40 6.42
C LEU A 79 -11.00 9.11 4.96
N ASN A 80 -10.23 9.63 4.01
CA ASN A 80 -10.43 9.37 2.58
C ASN A 80 -10.18 7.90 2.23
N LEU A 81 -9.13 7.29 2.75
CA LEU A 81 -8.84 5.86 2.55
C LEU A 81 -9.94 4.97 3.14
N ARG A 82 -10.47 5.30 4.32
CA ARG A 82 -11.61 4.57 4.90
C ARG A 82 -12.86 4.68 4.02
N ARG A 83 -13.15 5.86 3.46
CA ARG A 83 -14.28 6.03 2.52
C ARG A 83 -14.06 5.26 1.22
N ALA A 84 -12.84 5.30 0.68
CA ALA A 84 -12.49 4.54 -0.52
C ALA A 84 -12.58 3.03 -0.29
N ALA A 85 -12.12 2.53 0.86
CA ALA A 85 -12.27 1.14 1.26
C ALA A 85 -13.74 0.71 1.37
N CYS A 86 -14.61 1.55 1.95
CA CYS A 86 -16.05 1.27 1.97
C CYS A 86 -16.64 1.13 0.56
N GLU A 87 -16.31 2.04 -0.36
CA GLU A 87 -16.77 1.94 -1.75
C GLU A 87 -16.22 0.67 -2.44
N TRP A 88 -14.96 0.32 -2.18
CA TRP A 88 -14.35 -0.91 -2.70
C TRP A 88 -15.06 -2.17 -2.19
N LEU A 89 -15.40 -2.22 -0.89
CA LEU A 89 -16.11 -3.35 -0.26
C LEU A 89 -17.57 -3.48 -0.73
N LEU A 90 -18.23 -2.36 -1.04
CA LEU A 90 -19.60 -2.34 -1.52
C LEU A 90 -19.73 -2.69 -3.02
N ASP A 91 -18.64 -2.57 -3.78
CA ASP A 91 -18.60 -2.96 -5.18
C ASP A 91 -18.77 -4.48 -5.30
N ARG A 92 -19.85 -4.91 -5.98
CA ARG A 92 -20.18 -6.34 -6.13
C ARG A 92 -19.11 -7.13 -6.88
N ARG A 93 -18.25 -6.47 -7.66
CA ARG A 93 -17.13 -7.09 -8.39
C ARG A 93 -16.00 -7.52 -7.46
N ASN A 94 -15.93 -6.94 -6.25
CA ASN A 94 -14.86 -7.15 -5.27
C ASN A 94 -15.24 -8.12 -4.15
N ARG A 95 -16.33 -8.89 -4.34
CA ARG A 95 -16.83 -9.82 -3.32
C ARG A 95 -15.79 -10.90 -3.02
N VAL A 96 -15.28 -10.88 -1.79
CA VAL A 96 -14.34 -11.85 -1.25
C VAL A 96 -14.76 -12.22 0.18
N SER A 97 -14.68 -13.51 0.54
CA SER A 97 -14.92 -13.94 1.92
C SER A 97 -13.80 -13.43 2.82
N HIS A 98 -14.14 -12.73 3.90
CA HIS A 98 -13.19 -12.19 4.85
C HIS A 98 -13.81 -12.02 6.24
N HIS A 99 -12.98 -12.04 7.27
CA HIS A 99 -13.39 -11.86 8.67
C HIS A 99 -13.12 -10.45 9.19
N HIS A 100 -12.05 -9.82 8.69
CA HIS A 100 -11.59 -8.52 9.17
C HIS A 100 -11.18 -7.62 8.03
N VAL A 101 -11.13 -6.31 8.32
CA VAL A 101 -10.58 -5.28 7.46
C VAL A 101 -9.50 -4.53 8.22
N ARG A 102 -8.38 -4.22 7.56
CA ARG A 102 -7.24 -3.52 8.15
C ARG A 102 -6.63 -2.50 7.18
N PHE A 103 -6.01 -1.46 7.73
CA PHE A 103 -5.16 -0.54 6.98
C PHE A 103 -3.71 -0.68 7.40
N ASP A 104 -2.84 -0.94 6.43
CA ASP A 104 -1.40 -1.07 6.62
C ASP A 104 -0.67 0.01 5.82
N VAL A 105 0.58 0.30 6.23
CA VAL A 105 1.50 1.12 5.45
C VAL A 105 2.74 0.30 5.12
N VAL A 106 3.14 0.30 3.86
CA VAL A 106 4.42 -0.28 3.42
C VAL A 106 5.32 0.85 2.94
N THR A 107 6.52 0.95 3.50
CA THR A 107 7.54 1.90 3.06
C THR A 107 8.69 1.17 2.37
N ILE A 108 9.13 1.72 1.24
CA ILE A 108 10.21 1.12 0.44
C ILE A 108 11.26 2.19 0.17
N ALA A 109 12.51 1.91 0.53
CA ALA A 109 13.65 2.73 0.15
C ALA A 109 14.37 2.10 -1.04
N LEU A 110 14.35 2.75 -2.21
CA LEU A 110 14.86 2.22 -3.49
C LEU A 110 16.23 2.79 -3.91
N GLY A 111 16.84 3.68 -3.12
CA GLY A 111 18.12 4.33 -3.49
C GLY A 111 19.40 3.66 -2.97
N MET A 112 19.30 2.46 -2.40
CA MET A 112 20.44 1.68 -1.91
C MET A 112 20.72 0.51 -2.87
N GLU A 113 21.89 -0.13 -2.78
CA GLU A 113 22.20 -1.37 -3.53
C GLU A 113 21.14 -2.48 -3.32
N HIS A 114 20.46 -2.45 -2.17
CA HIS A 114 19.35 -3.35 -1.85
C HIS A 114 18.12 -2.54 -1.41
N PRO A 115 16.94 -2.76 -2.02
CA PRO A 115 15.70 -2.18 -1.53
C PRO A 115 15.43 -2.59 -0.09
N THR A 116 15.13 -1.62 0.78
CA THR A 116 14.68 -1.93 2.14
C THR A 116 13.19 -1.74 2.25
N ILE A 117 12.49 -2.74 2.77
CA ILE A 117 11.05 -2.71 2.99
C ILE A 117 10.73 -2.69 4.48
N ARG A 118 9.73 -1.90 4.84
CA ARG A 118 9.14 -1.90 6.18
C ARG A 118 7.63 -1.96 6.06
N HIS A 119 7.02 -2.84 6.82
CA HIS A 119 5.58 -3.04 6.87
C HIS A 119 5.05 -2.66 8.25
N ILE A 120 4.20 -1.63 8.29
CA ILE A 120 3.53 -1.15 9.50
C ILE A 120 2.10 -1.71 9.46
N VAL A 121 1.89 -2.74 10.27
CA VAL A 121 0.60 -3.42 10.42
C VAL A 121 -0.32 -2.60 11.32
N ASN A 122 -1.62 -2.51 11.00
CA ASN A 122 -2.61 -1.72 11.73
C ASN A 122 -2.17 -0.26 11.88
N ALA A 123 -1.79 0.36 10.77
CA ALA A 123 -1.23 1.70 10.78
C ALA A 123 -2.23 2.77 11.27
N PHE A 124 -3.55 2.55 11.06
CA PHE A 124 -4.63 3.41 11.56
C PHE A 124 -6.01 2.73 11.42
#